data_AF-A0A9Q0KKJ4-F1
#
_entry.id   AF-A0A9Q0KKJ4-F1
#
_cell.length_a   1.000
_cell.length_b   1.000
_cell.length_c   1.000
_cell.angle_alpha   90.00
_cell.angle_beta   90.00
_cell.angle_gamma   90.00
#
_symmetry.space_group_name_H-M   'P 1'
#
loop_
_entity.id
_entity.type
_entity.pdbx_description
1 polymer ?
#
loop_
_entity_poly.entity_id
_entity_poly.type
_entity_poly.pdbx_seq_one_letter_code
_entity_poly.pdbx_strand_id
1 'polypeptide(L)'
;MPQFQRLLSATILTLSLISLLSAINLAFAIPNDVYYPLGFGDDTVYELLPKYGLPRGLIPDAVKSFSLSEDGDFEVELERTCYVQFDELVYYEKKITGKLSYGSVSEVTGIQAKKFFVWVPVTGIEVDPKSDLVEFFVGFLSEEFPAKQFETIPKCKSRAYEYPESSFSEV
;
A
#
# COMPACT_ATOMS: atom_id res chain seq x y z
N MET A 1 60.36 -1.45 -16.69
CA MET A 1 59.99 -1.16 -15.28
C MET A 1 59.10 0.09 -15.03
N PRO A 2 58.38 0.74 -15.99
CA PRO A 2 57.45 1.85 -15.67
C PRO A 2 55.95 1.49 -15.65
N GLN A 3 55.55 0.35 -16.23
CA GLN A 3 54.15 -0.09 -16.33
C GLN A 3 53.59 -0.56 -14.97
N PHE A 4 54.38 -1.35 -14.23
CA PHE A 4 53.98 -1.93 -12.94
C PHE A 4 53.73 -0.86 -11.86
N GLN A 5 54.49 0.23 -11.88
CA GLN A 5 54.39 1.33 -10.92
C GLN A 5 53.12 2.18 -11.11
N ARG A 6 52.57 2.23 -12.34
CA ARG A 6 51.31 2.91 -12.65
C ARG A 6 50.10 2.12 -12.17
N LEU A 7 50.14 0.79 -12.28
CA LEU A 7 49.10 -0.12 -11.76
C LEU A 7 49.00 -0.03 -10.23
N LEU A 8 50.15 0.00 -9.54
CA LEU A 8 50.19 0.16 -8.08
C LEU A 8 49.64 1.50 -7.60
N SER A 9 49.88 2.59 -8.34
CA SER A 9 49.32 3.90 -7.98
C SER A 9 47.81 3.98 -8.17
N ALA A 10 47.26 3.34 -9.21
CA ALA A 10 45.83 3.32 -9.48
C ALA A 10 45.04 2.45 -8.47
N THR A 11 45.63 1.34 -8.01
CA THR A 11 45.00 0.49 -6.98
C THR A 11 44.98 1.18 -5.60
N ILE A 12 46.02 1.93 -5.24
CA ILE A 12 46.07 2.69 -3.98
C ILE A 12 45.03 3.82 -3.96
N LEU A 13 44.85 4.52 -5.09
CA LEU A 13 43.87 5.61 -5.22
C LEU A 13 42.42 5.10 -5.19
N THR A 14 42.16 3.90 -5.71
CA THR A 14 40.81 3.31 -5.68
C THR A 14 40.45 2.78 -4.30
N LEU A 15 41.40 2.15 -3.60
CA LEU A 15 41.21 1.69 -2.21
C LEU A 15 40.96 2.85 -1.23
N SER A 16 41.62 4.00 -1.41
CA SER A 16 41.37 5.17 -0.56
C SER A 16 39.99 5.79 -0.79
N LEU A 17 39.49 5.80 -2.03
CA LEU A 17 38.16 6.33 -2.37
C LEU A 17 37.04 5.46 -1.80
N ILE A 18 37.18 4.13 -1.81
CA ILE A 18 36.21 3.18 -1.23
C ILE A 18 36.14 3.32 0.29
N SER A 19 37.29 3.55 0.96
CA SER A 19 37.34 3.81 2.41
C SER A 19 36.67 5.14 2.78
N LEU A 20 36.75 6.15 1.91
CA LEU A 20 36.08 7.45 2.14
C LEU A 20 34.55 7.34 2.00
N LEU A 21 34.06 6.47 1.11
CA LEU A 21 32.62 6.22 0.90
C LEU A 21 31.96 5.48 2.07
N SER A 22 32.67 4.60 2.77
CA SER A 22 32.12 3.89 3.93
C SER A 22 31.96 4.78 5.16
N ALA A 23 32.79 5.82 5.31
CA ALA A 23 32.74 6.76 6.44
C ALA A 23 31.52 7.70 6.41
N ILE A 24 30.90 7.91 5.24
CA ILE A 24 29.74 8.82 5.08
C ILE A 24 28.45 8.21 5.64
N ASN A 25 28.38 6.88 5.78
CA ASN A 25 27.19 6.18 6.25
C ASN A 25 27.05 6.08 7.78
N LEU A 26 27.96 6.67 8.55
CA LEU A 26 27.98 6.57 10.03
C LEU A 26 27.38 7.79 10.75
N ALA A 27 26.82 8.78 10.04
CA ALA A 27 26.37 10.04 10.63
C ALA A 27 24.85 10.29 10.66
N PHE A 28 24.00 9.31 10.33
CA PHE A 28 22.54 9.44 10.49
C PHE A 28 22.04 8.51 11.61
N ALA A 29 22.43 8.82 12.85
CA ALA A 29 21.63 8.42 14.00
C ALA A 29 20.66 9.58 14.30
N ILE A 30 19.47 9.55 13.70
CA ILE A 30 18.38 10.46 14.07
C ILE A 30 17.81 9.95 15.41
N PRO A 31 17.77 10.78 16.46
CA PRO A 31 17.16 10.40 17.72
C PRO A 31 15.62 10.54 17.63
N ASN A 32 14.92 9.50 18.06
CA ASN A 32 13.50 9.40 18.42
C ASN A 32 12.51 10.12 17.49
N ASP A 33 11.87 9.35 16.61
CA ASP A 33 10.54 9.65 16.07
C ASP A 33 9.60 10.08 17.21
N VAL A 34 9.36 11.38 17.29
CA VAL A 34 8.13 11.88 17.90
C VAL A 34 7.06 11.58 16.87
N TYR A 35 6.43 10.42 17.01
CA TYR A 35 5.21 10.07 16.29
C TYR A 35 4.15 11.10 16.67
N TYR A 36 4.05 12.18 15.91
CA TYR A 36 2.91 13.08 16.00
C TYR A 36 1.74 12.34 15.37
N PRO A 37 0.72 11.92 16.14
CA PRO A 37 -0.52 11.48 15.53
C PRO A 37 -1.09 12.70 14.82
N LEU A 38 -0.87 12.82 13.50
CA LEU A 38 -1.57 13.78 12.67
C LEU A 38 -3.00 13.28 12.45
N GLY A 39 -3.74 13.28 13.56
CA GLY A 39 -5.19 13.32 13.63
C GLY A 39 -5.54 14.54 14.47
N PHE A 40 -5.57 15.72 13.85
CA PHE A 40 -6.19 16.90 14.47
C PHE A 40 -7.71 16.77 14.36
N GLY A 41 -8.29 15.94 15.24
CA GLY A 41 -9.71 15.64 15.33
C GLY A 41 -9.97 14.15 15.50
N ASP A 42 -11.19 13.78 15.95
CA ASP A 42 -11.71 12.40 15.95
C ASP A 42 -11.95 11.88 14.52
N ASP A 43 -11.15 12.32 13.54
CA ASP A 43 -11.26 11.92 12.15
C ASP A 43 -11.02 10.43 12.05
N THR A 44 -11.94 9.72 11.42
CA THR A 44 -11.78 8.30 11.10
C THR A 44 -11.01 8.14 9.78
N VAL A 45 -10.48 6.94 9.52
CA VAL A 45 -9.88 6.62 8.21
C VAL A 45 -10.85 6.90 7.04
N TYR A 46 -12.16 6.74 7.28
CA TYR A 46 -13.20 7.00 6.29
C TYR A 46 -13.42 8.48 5.99
N GLU A 47 -12.94 9.37 6.86
CA GLU A 47 -12.92 10.83 6.66
C GLU A 47 -11.57 11.30 6.13
N LEU A 48 -10.48 10.58 6.47
CA LEU A 48 -9.15 10.82 5.93
C LEU A 48 -9.08 10.56 4.42
N LEU A 49 -9.54 9.39 3.95
CA LEU A 49 -9.42 9.01 2.54
C LEU A 49 -10.01 10.05 1.58
N PRO A 50 -11.24 10.58 1.80
CA PRO A 50 -11.78 11.64 0.95
C PRO A 50 -10.97 12.94 0.95
N LYS A 51 -10.31 13.31 2.06
CA LYS A 51 -9.43 14.49 2.11
C LYS A 51 -8.21 14.32 1.20
N TYR A 52 -7.80 13.08 0.96
CA TYR A 52 -6.75 12.69 0.01
C TYR A 52 -7.32 12.30 -1.37
N GLY A 53 -8.59 12.61 -1.66
CA GLY A 53 -9.19 12.33 -2.97
C GLY A 53 -9.48 10.85 -3.24
N LEU A 54 -9.43 9.99 -2.23
CA LEU A 54 -9.71 8.55 -2.34
C LEU A 54 -11.13 8.22 -1.84
N PRO A 55 -11.82 7.23 -2.44
CA PRO A 55 -13.12 6.80 -1.97
C PRO A 55 -13.06 6.26 -0.53
N ARG A 56 -14.05 6.63 0.29
CA ARG A 56 -14.12 6.24 1.71
C ARG A 56 -14.28 4.73 1.95
N GLY A 57 -14.79 3.99 0.97
CA GLY A 57 -15.10 2.55 1.05
C GLY A 57 -13.98 1.63 0.58
N LEU A 58 -12.76 2.15 0.36
CA LEU A 58 -11.58 1.32 0.08
C LEU A 58 -11.20 0.41 1.25
N ILE A 59 -11.53 0.81 2.49
CA ILE A 59 -11.23 0.09 3.73
C ILE A 59 -12.55 -0.42 4.36
N PRO A 60 -12.60 -1.68 4.83
CA PRO A 60 -13.82 -2.25 5.42
C PRO A 60 -14.11 -1.74 6.83
N ASP A 61 -15.35 -1.93 7.30
CA ASP A 61 -15.86 -1.38 8.57
C ASP A 61 -15.22 -1.90 9.87
N ALA A 62 -14.22 -2.79 9.80
CA ALA A 62 -13.60 -3.44 10.96
C ALA A 62 -12.29 -2.76 11.42
N VAL A 63 -12.18 -1.44 11.25
CA VAL A 63 -10.99 -0.67 11.63
C VAL A 63 -10.95 -0.48 13.14
N LYS A 64 -9.84 -0.91 13.75
CA LYS A 64 -9.53 -0.73 15.17
C LYS A 64 -8.76 0.58 15.40
N SER A 65 -7.80 0.87 14.55
CA SER A 65 -7.00 2.10 14.59
C SER A 65 -6.37 2.39 13.23
N PHE A 66 -6.00 3.63 13.00
CA PHE A 66 -5.19 4.03 11.85
C PHE A 66 -4.17 5.08 12.27
N SER A 67 -3.17 5.28 11.43
CA SER A 67 -2.15 6.30 11.62
C SER A 67 -1.60 6.76 10.28
N LEU A 68 -1.15 8.01 10.23
CA LEU A 68 -0.55 8.63 9.06
C LEU A 68 0.66 9.47 9.51
N SER A 69 1.82 9.21 8.92
CA SER A 69 3.04 10.00 9.13
C SER A 69 3.04 11.27 8.25
N GLU A 70 3.93 12.21 8.58
CA GLU A 70 4.16 13.41 7.76
C GLU A 70 4.66 13.07 6.35
N ASP A 71 5.42 11.98 6.22
CA ASP A 71 5.95 11.49 4.94
C ASP A 71 4.90 10.75 4.09
N GLY A 72 3.69 10.55 4.63
CA GLY A 72 2.58 9.87 3.97
C GLY A 72 2.51 8.38 4.25
N ASP A 73 3.35 7.83 5.12
CA ASP A 73 3.25 6.41 5.52
C ASP A 73 1.97 6.21 6.32
N PHE A 74 1.12 5.35 5.82
CA PHE A 74 -0.20 5.10 6.34
C PHE A 74 -0.32 3.66 6.80
N GLU A 75 -0.93 3.46 7.97
CA GLU A 75 -1.21 2.15 8.53
C GLU A 75 -2.65 2.07 9.04
N VAL A 76 -3.30 0.94 8.79
CA VAL A 76 -4.60 0.58 9.36
C VAL A 76 -4.48 -0.75 10.06
N GLU A 77 -4.90 -0.80 11.32
CA GLU A 77 -5.11 -2.04 12.04
C GLU A 77 -6.61 -2.38 12.04
N LEU A 78 -6.95 -3.55 11.52
CA LEU A 78 -8.28 -4.13 11.61
C LEU A 78 -8.41 -5.02 12.85
N GLU A 79 -9.61 -5.09 13.42
CA GLU A 79 -9.90 -6.01 14.54
C GLU A 79 -9.64 -7.48 14.17
N ARG A 80 -9.85 -7.83 12.91
CA ARG A 80 -9.76 -9.18 12.35
C ARG A 80 -9.42 -9.11 10.86
N THR A 81 -8.93 -10.24 10.33
CA THR A 81 -8.84 -10.42 8.88
C THR A 81 -10.23 -10.41 8.27
N CYS A 82 -10.32 -9.98 7.02
CA CYS A 82 -11.57 -9.58 6.42
C CYS A 82 -11.73 -10.09 4.99
N TYR A 83 -12.92 -10.54 4.65
CA TYR A 83 -13.32 -10.73 3.27
C TYR A 83 -14.40 -9.72 2.89
N VAL A 84 -14.23 -9.10 1.73
CA VAL A 84 -15.22 -8.22 1.10
C VAL A 84 -15.48 -8.72 -0.30
N GLN A 85 -16.76 -8.76 -0.68
CA GLN A 85 -17.16 -9.10 -2.05
C GLN A 85 -17.55 -7.79 -2.75
N PHE A 86 -16.74 -7.39 -3.72
CA PHE A 86 -17.09 -6.41 -4.75
C PHE A 86 -17.47 -7.19 -6.02
N ASP A 87 -17.15 -6.66 -7.20
CA ASP A 87 -17.07 -7.47 -8.43
C ASP A 87 -16.11 -8.65 -8.25
N GLU A 88 -15.10 -8.48 -7.39
CA GLU A 88 -14.16 -9.51 -7.00
C GLU A 88 -14.10 -9.73 -5.50
N LEU A 89 -13.68 -10.93 -5.10
CA LEU A 89 -13.44 -11.25 -3.71
C LEU A 89 -12.09 -10.67 -3.29
N VAL A 90 -12.13 -9.74 -2.33
CA VAL A 90 -10.95 -9.09 -1.75
C VAL A 90 -10.76 -9.57 -0.33
N TYR A 91 -9.52 -9.91 -0.01
CA TYR A 91 -9.07 -10.26 1.33
C TYR A 91 -8.20 -9.14 1.90
N TYR A 92 -8.49 -8.78 3.14
CA TYR A 92 -7.71 -7.82 3.92
C TYR A 92 -7.08 -8.53 5.12
N GLU A 93 -5.79 -8.32 5.29
CA GLU A 93 -5.05 -8.71 6.48
C GLU A 93 -5.41 -7.80 7.66
N LYS A 94 -4.96 -8.18 8.87
CA LYS A 94 -5.15 -7.36 10.07
C LYS A 94 -4.42 -6.03 10.01
N LYS A 95 -3.31 -5.97 9.29
CA LYS A 95 -2.49 -4.77 9.15
C LYS A 95 -2.38 -4.44 7.67
N ILE A 96 -2.79 -3.24 7.31
CA ILE A 96 -2.69 -2.69 5.97
C ILE A 96 -1.71 -1.53 6.05
N THR A 97 -0.77 -1.47 5.12
CA THR A 97 0.17 -0.36 5.02
C THR A 97 0.17 0.20 3.62
N GLY A 98 0.68 1.42 3.45
CA GLY A 98 0.95 2.02 2.16
C GLY A 98 1.49 3.43 2.30
N LYS A 99 1.73 4.09 1.19
CA LYS A 99 2.16 5.48 1.11
C LYS A 99 1.08 6.32 0.47
N LEU A 100 0.41 7.10 1.30
CA LEU A 100 -0.74 7.92 0.94
C LEU A 100 -0.26 9.23 0.31
N SER A 101 -0.86 9.58 -0.83
CA SER A 101 -0.69 10.88 -1.47
C SER A 101 -2.03 11.34 -2.05
N TYR A 102 -2.11 12.56 -2.56
CA TYR A 102 -3.38 13.04 -3.10
C TYR A 102 -3.76 12.24 -4.36
N GLY A 103 -4.91 11.58 -4.31
CA GLY A 103 -5.47 10.75 -5.37
C GLY A 103 -4.91 9.34 -5.44
N SER A 104 -3.98 8.95 -4.56
CA SER A 104 -3.37 7.62 -4.65
C SER A 104 -2.83 7.09 -3.33
N VAL A 105 -2.71 5.76 -3.27
CA VAL A 105 -1.92 5.06 -2.26
C VAL A 105 -1.02 4.05 -2.97
N SER A 106 0.29 4.15 -2.75
CA SER A 106 1.29 3.23 -3.31
C SER A 106 1.83 2.30 -2.23
N GLU A 107 2.64 1.32 -2.63
CA GLU A 107 3.33 0.39 -1.71
C GLU A 107 2.36 -0.32 -0.75
N VAL A 108 1.16 -0.60 -1.25
CA VAL A 108 0.10 -1.21 -0.46
C VAL A 108 0.49 -2.63 -0.09
N THR A 109 0.32 -2.96 1.19
CA THR A 109 0.42 -4.33 1.70
C THR A 109 -0.81 -4.71 2.51
N GLY A 110 -1.06 -6.00 2.64
CA GLY A 110 -2.19 -6.52 3.41
C GLY A 110 -3.53 -6.51 2.68
N ILE A 111 -3.56 -6.24 1.37
CA ILE A 111 -4.76 -6.35 0.52
C ILE A 111 -4.47 -7.32 -0.63
N GLN A 112 -5.37 -8.26 -0.85
CA GLN A 112 -5.27 -9.26 -1.91
C GLN A 112 -6.61 -9.42 -2.64
N ALA A 113 -6.58 -9.39 -3.97
CA ALA A 113 -7.74 -9.71 -4.80
C ALA A 113 -7.66 -11.16 -5.29
N LYS A 114 -8.81 -11.84 -5.36
CA LYS A 114 -8.87 -13.20 -5.88
C LYS A 114 -9.05 -13.17 -7.40
N LYS A 115 -8.05 -13.66 -8.13
CA LYS A 115 -8.05 -13.79 -9.59
C LYS A 115 -8.06 -15.24 -10.00
N PHE A 116 -9.10 -15.66 -10.71
CA PHE A 116 -9.37 -17.07 -11.05
C PHE A 116 -9.35 -17.96 -9.79
N PHE A 117 -8.19 -18.51 -9.44
CA PHE A 117 -8.00 -19.36 -8.27
C PHE A 117 -6.83 -18.93 -7.38
N VAL A 118 -6.19 -17.78 -7.66
CA VAL A 118 -4.99 -17.30 -6.98
C VAL A 118 -5.27 -15.96 -6.30
N TRP A 119 -4.68 -15.76 -5.12
CA TRP A 119 -4.67 -14.47 -4.44
C TRP A 119 -3.51 -13.63 -4.96
N VAL A 120 -3.81 -12.44 -5.47
CA VAL A 120 -2.83 -11.53 -6.04
C VAL A 120 -2.82 -10.26 -5.19
N PRO A 121 -1.63 -9.78 -4.76
CA PRO A 121 -1.54 -8.59 -3.92
C PRO A 121 -1.98 -7.33 -4.68
N VAL A 122 -2.70 -6.46 -3.99
CA VAL A 122 -2.93 -5.08 -4.44
C VAL A 122 -1.78 -4.25 -3.92
N THR A 123 -1.03 -3.62 -4.82
CA THR A 123 0.20 -2.86 -4.50
C THR A 123 0.01 -1.35 -4.62
N GLY A 124 -1.10 -0.90 -5.22
CA GLY A 124 -1.45 0.50 -5.28
C GLY A 124 -2.87 0.73 -5.76
N ILE A 125 -3.36 1.94 -5.51
CA ILE A 125 -4.69 2.42 -5.91
C ILE A 125 -4.54 3.88 -6.34
N GLU A 126 -5.09 4.24 -7.49
CA GLU A 126 -5.05 5.60 -8.04
C GLU A 126 -6.43 6.02 -8.57
N VAL A 127 -6.83 7.25 -8.31
CA VAL A 127 -8.09 7.82 -8.81
C VAL A 127 -7.77 8.63 -10.06
N ASP A 128 -8.45 8.35 -11.17
CA ASP A 128 -8.37 9.21 -12.35
C ASP A 128 -9.28 10.44 -12.15
N PRO A 129 -8.71 11.66 -12.05
CA PRO A 129 -9.47 12.88 -11.83
C PRO A 129 -10.40 13.26 -13.00
N LYS A 130 -10.32 12.58 -14.15
CA LYS A 130 -11.09 12.88 -15.36
C LYS A 130 -12.20 11.89 -15.65
N SER A 131 -12.17 10.68 -15.11
CA SER A 131 -13.03 9.58 -15.57
C SER A 131 -13.93 8.96 -14.49
N ASP A 132 -13.93 9.47 -13.25
CA ASP A 132 -14.65 8.86 -12.11
C ASP A 132 -14.29 7.36 -11.92
N LEU A 133 -13.08 6.97 -12.35
CA LEU A 133 -12.54 5.63 -12.23
C LEU A 133 -11.46 5.58 -11.15
N VAL A 134 -11.29 4.38 -10.61
CA VAL A 134 -10.22 4.02 -9.69
C VAL A 134 -9.47 2.86 -10.30
N GLU A 135 -8.19 3.06 -10.53
CA GLU A 135 -7.25 2.07 -11.02
C GLU A 135 -6.60 1.34 -9.84
N PHE A 136 -6.60 0.01 -9.88
CA PHE A 136 -5.97 -0.87 -8.90
C PHE A 136 -4.80 -1.60 -9.55
N PHE A 137 -3.63 -1.52 -8.92
CA PHE A 137 -2.45 -2.27 -9.31
C PHE A 137 -2.46 -3.63 -8.60
N VAL A 138 -2.77 -4.69 -9.34
CA VAL A 138 -2.97 -6.05 -8.83
C VAL A 138 -1.84 -6.94 -9.34
N GLY A 139 -0.75 -7.02 -8.58
CA GLY A 139 0.49 -7.67 -9.01
C GLY A 139 1.13 -6.94 -10.19
N PHE A 140 1.10 -7.56 -11.38
CA PHE A 140 1.58 -6.96 -12.63
C PHE A 140 0.43 -6.45 -13.52
N LEU A 141 -0.81 -6.60 -13.08
CA LEU A 141 -2.01 -6.16 -13.79
C LEU A 141 -2.45 -4.79 -13.26
N SER A 142 -3.15 -4.06 -14.12
CA SER A 142 -3.84 -2.83 -13.74
C SER A 142 -5.29 -2.93 -14.17
N GLU A 143 -6.20 -2.53 -13.29
CA GLU A 143 -7.63 -2.68 -13.51
C GLU A 143 -8.41 -1.47 -13.02
N GLU A 144 -9.30 -0.98 -13.88
CA GLU A 144 -10.12 0.20 -13.61
C GLU A 144 -11.53 -0.21 -13.20
N PHE A 145 -12.02 0.42 -12.14
CA PHE A 145 -13.36 0.24 -11.63
C PHE A 145 -14.04 1.59 -11.42
N PRO A 146 -15.37 1.70 -11.55
CA PRO A 146 -16.08 2.93 -11.22
C PRO A 146 -15.88 3.30 -9.74
N ALA A 147 -15.48 4.55 -9.46
CA ALA A 147 -15.23 5.05 -8.10
C ALA A 147 -16.44 4.85 -7.18
N LYS A 148 -17.65 4.94 -7.76
CA LYS A 148 -18.94 4.73 -7.10
C LYS A 148 -19.04 3.40 -6.35
N GLN A 149 -18.38 2.34 -6.85
CA GLN A 149 -18.36 1.04 -6.19
C GLN A 149 -17.73 1.11 -4.78
N PHE A 150 -16.83 2.07 -4.56
CA PHE A 150 -16.06 2.23 -3.33
C PHE A 150 -16.50 3.44 -2.50
N GLU A 151 -17.67 4.02 -2.78
CA GLU A 151 -18.20 5.13 -1.97
C GLU A 151 -18.82 4.64 -0.65
N THR A 152 -19.31 3.40 -0.61
CA THR A 152 -19.94 2.82 0.58
C THR A 152 -18.95 1.98 1.35
N ILE A 153 -18.88 2.17 2.67
CA ILE A 153 -18.01 1.36 3.55
C ILE A 153 -18.51 -0.09 3.56
N PRO A 154 -17.72 -1.06 3.06
CA PRO A 154 -18.16 -2.44 2.98
C PRO A 154 -18.12 -3.12 4.35
N LYS A 155 -19.07 -4.05 4.55
CA LYS A 155 -19.13 -4.87 5.75
C LYS A 155 -18.06 -5.94 5.76
N CYS A 156 -17.34 -6.02 6.86
CA CYS A 156 -16.27 -6.98 7.04
C CYS A 156 -16.78 -8.37 7.42
N LYS A 157 -16.45 -9.36 6.59
CA LYS A 157 -16.94 -10.74 6.73
C LYS A 157 -15.82 -11.68 7.15
N SER A 158 -16.12 -12.62 8.05
CA SER A 158 -15.14 -13.57 8.61
C SER A 158 -14.78 -14.72 7.67
N ARG A 159 -15.52 -14.88 6.58
CA ARG A 159 -15.28 -15.88 5.52
C ARG A 159 -15.62 -15.26 4.17
N ALA A 160 -14.93 -15.74 3.13
CA ALA A 160 -15.36 -15.54 1.76
C ALA A 160 -16.80 -16.06 1.61
N TYR A 161 -17.65 -15.32 0.90
CA TYR A 161 -18.95 -15.87 0.53
C TYR A 161 -18.67 -16.90 -0.55
N GLU A 162 -18.79 -18.17 -0.20
CA GLU A 162 -18.94 -19.23 -1.17
C GLU A 162 -20.34 -19.02 -1.75
N TYR A 163 -20.43 -18.46 -2.96
CA TYR A 163 -21.67 -18.53 -3.71
C TYR A 163 -21.99 -20.04 -3.81
N PRO A 164 -23.14 -20.52 -3.31
CA PRO A 164 -23.56 -21.86 -3.64
C PRO A 164 -23.65 -21.92 -5.16
N GLU A 165 -22.91 -22.86 -5.73
CA GLU A 165 -22.88 -23.24 -7.14
C GLU A 165 -24.24 -23.84 -7.55
N SER A 166 -25.31 -23.03 -7.50
CA SER A 166 -26.67 -23.47 -7.80
C SER A 166 -27.42 -22.54 -8.76
N SER A 167 -26.71 -21.74 -9.56
CA SER A 167 -27.31 -20.96 -10.66
C SER A 167 -26.88 -21.40 -12.06
N PHE A 168 -26.29 -22.61 -12.20
CA PHE A 168 -26.04 -23.22 -13.51
C PHE A 168 -26.82 -24.54 -13.67
N SER A 169 -28.15 -24.45 -13.65
CA SER A 169 -29.00 -25.44 -14.30
C SER A 169 -30.32 -24.79 -14.72
N GLU A 170 -30.65 -24.98 -16.00
CA GLU A 170 -31.86 -24.60 -16.76
C GLU A 170 -31.77 -23.34 -17.63
N VAL A 171 -31.22 -23.50 -18.84
CA VAL A 171 -31.99 -23.39 -20.10
C VAL A 171 -31.55 -24.51 -21.04
#